data_AF-A0A8I2BGQ0-F1
#
_entry.id   AF-A0A8I2BGQ0-F1
#
_cell.length_a   1.000
_cell.length_b   1.000
_cell.length_c   1.000
_cell.angle_alpha   90.00
_cell.angle_beta   90.00
_cell.angle_gamma   90.00
#
_symmetry.space_group_name_H-M   'P 1'
#
loop_
_entity.id
_entity.type
_entity.pdbx_description
1 polymer ?
#
loop_
_entity_poly.entity_id
_entity_poly.type
_entity_poly.pdbx_seq_one_letter_code
_entity_poly.pdbx_strand_id
1 'polypeptide(L)'
;MTNILLILFFVLILLLFFYSKRNNKSSKKTTISQTYVPFLKEQEFNPDISTDNWDLHKLRLDKFKRSQYKGLTFFVSSENKIYYLSEEGDKVYC
;
A
#
# COMPACT_ATOMS: atom_id res chain seq x y z
N MET A 1 28.00 40.30 -15.03
CA MET A 1 27.36 39.80 -13.79
C MET A 1 25.88 39.48 -13.98
N THR A 2 25.14 40.26 -14.76
CA THR A 2 23.72 40.03 -15.12
C THR A 2 23.42 38.67 -15.76
N ASN A 3 24.26 38.19 -16.69
CA ASN A 3 24.05 36.88 -17.32
C ASN A 3 24.16 35.69 -16.35
N ILE A 4 25.08 35.78 -15.38
CA ILE A 4 25.24 34.75 -14.34
C ILE A 4 24.02 34.76 -13.40
N LEU A 5 23.53 35.95 -13.06
CA LEU A 5 22.32 36.12 -12.25
C LEU A 5 21.07 35.53 -12.95
N LEU A 6 20.95 35.73 -14.26
CA LEU A 6 19.85 35.18 -15.07
C LEU A 6 19.89 33.65 -15.13
N ILE A 7 21.09 33.06 -15.26
CA ILE A 7 21.26 31.60 -15.26
C ILE A 7 20.85 31.02 -13.90
N LEU A 8 21.31 31.62 -12.80
CA LEU A 8 20.93 31.18 -11.45
C LEU A 8 19.42 31.28 -11.20
N PHE A 9 18.78 32.34 -11.71
CA PHE A 9 17.34 32.52 -11.63
C PHE A 9 16.57 31.42 -12.38
N PHE A 10 17.00 31.07 -13.59
CA PHE A 10 16.38 29.97 -14.36
C PHE A 10 16.53 28.61 -13.67
N VAL A 11 17.69 28.33 -13.06
CA VAL A 11 17.92 27.08 -12.32
C VAL A 11 17.00 26.99 -11.10
N LEU A 12 16.80 28.09 -10.38
CA LEU A 12 15.85 28.15 -9.25
C LEU A 12 14.41 27.87 -9.68
N ILE A 13 13.96 28.44 -10.81
CA ILE A 13 12.61 28.19 -11.34
C ILE A 13 12.43 26.71 -11.71
N LEU A 14 13.42 26.10 -12.35
CA LEU A 14 13.37 24.67 -12.70
C LEU A 14 13.28 23.79 -11.44
N LEU A 15 14.08 24.07 -10.42
CA LEU A 15 14.04 23.32 -9.15
C LEU A 15 12.68 23.43 -8.47
N LEU A 16 12.08 24.64 -8.43
CA LEU A 16 10.73 24.85 -7.88
C LEU A 16 9.66 24.09 -8.68
N PHE A 17 9.77 24.07 -10.02
CA PHE A 17 8.87 23.34 -10.89
C PHE A 17 8.93 21.82 -10.65
N PHE A 18 10.14 21.25 -10.56
CA PHE A 18 10.33 19.83 -10.26
C PHE A 18 9.86 19.47 -8.84
N TYR A 19 10.08 20.34 -7.85
CA TYR A 19 9.62 20.14 -6.49
C TYR A 19 8.08 20.14 -6.39
N SER A 20 7.42 21.12 -7.02
CA SER A 20 5.96 21.20 -7.07
C SER A 20 5.34 19.99 -7.78
N LYS A 21 5.90 19.57 -8.92
CA LYS A 21 5.47 18.37 -9.66
C LYS A 21 5.60 17.09 -8.83
N ARG A 22 6.62 17.00 -7.96
CA ARG A 22 6.82 15.87 -7.04
C ARG A 22 5.78 15.86 -5.92
N ASN A 23 5.48 17.01 -5.31
CA ASN A 23 4.47 17.10 -4.26
C ASN A 23 3.04 16.89 -4.77
N ASN A 24 2.74 17.29 -6.01
CA ASN A 24 1.43 17.06 -6.63
C ASN A 24 1.17 15.58 -6.98
N LYS A 25 2.19 14.71 -6.98
CA LYS A 25 1.99 13.25 -7.05
C LYS A 25 1.57 12.64 -5.71
N SER A 26 1.76 13.35 -4.58
CA SER A 26 1.55 12.79 -3.23
C SER A 26 0.24 13.20 -2.56
N SER A 27 -0.54 14.11 -3.16
CA SER A 27 -1.86 14.48 -2.64
C SER A 27 -2.97 14.03 -3.59
N LYS A 28 -3.04 12.72 -3.82
CA LYS A 28 -4.37 12.12 -4.04
C LYS A 28 -5.04 12.14 -2.66
N LYS A 29 -5.62 13.28 -2.30
CA LYS A 29 -6.58 13.33 -1.20
C LYS A 29 -7.74 12.46 -1.67
N THR A 30 -7.75 11.20 -1.25
CA THR A 30 -8.81 10.25 -1.55
C THR A 30 -10.09 10.84 -0.97
N THR A 31 -10.91 11.45 -1.82
CA THR A 31 -12.30 11.73 -1.50
C THR A 31 -12.91 10.36 -1.24
N ILE A 32 -13.05 9.98 0.03
CA ILE A 32 -13.69 8.74 0.46
C ILE A 32 -15.14 8.85 -0.01
N SER A 33 -15.41 8.35 -1.22
CA SER A 33 -16.77 8.23 -1.72
C SER A 33 -17.50 7.24 -0.82
N GLN A 34 -18.81 7.41 -0.65
CA GLN A 34 -19.62 6.48 0.14
C GLN A 34 -19.53 5.02 -0.36
N THR A 35 -19.01 4.75 -1.56
CA THR A 35 -18.72 3.41 -2.08
C THR A 35 -17.47 2.78 -1.46
N TYR A 36 -16.51 3.59 -1.00
CA TYR A 36 -15.28 3.11 -0.36
C TYR A 36 -15.53 2.56 1.05
N VAL A 37 -16.52 3.10 1.78
CA VAL A 37 -16.83 2.66 3.15
C VAL A 37 -17.40 1.23 3.20
N PRO A 38 -18.34 0.82 2.32
CA PRO A 38 -18.75 -0.58 2.16
C PRO A 38 -17.59 -1.49 1.76
N PHE A 39 -16.73 -1.06 0.83
CA PHE A 39 -15.58 -1.85 0.39
C PHE A 39 -14.59 -2.12 1.52
N LEU A 40 -14.29 -1.11 2.35
CA LEU A 40 -13.41 -1.28 3.52
C LEU A 40 -14.02 -2.26 4.54
N LYS A 41 -15.33 -2.17 4.79
CA LYS A 41 -16.02 -3.12 5.68
C LYS A 41 -16.01 -4.52 5.12
N GLU A 42 -16.28 -4.67 3.81
CA GLU A 42 -16.22 -5.97 3.15
C GLU A 42 -14.81 -6.55 3.23
N GLN A 43 -13.76 -5.76 2.97
CA GLN A 43 -12.38 -6.20 3.11
C GLN A 43 -12.01 -6.59 4.55
N GLU A 44 -12.48 -5.85 5.56
CA GLU A 44 -12.18 -6.10 6.97
C GLU A 44 -12.74 -7.43 7.47
N PHE A 45 -13.97 -7.77 7.05
CA PHE A 45 -14.68 -8.98 7.48
C PHE A 45 -14.59 -10.14 6.48
N ASN A 46 -14.10 -9.90 5.25
CA ASN A 46 -13.93 -10.96 4.27
C ASN A 46 -12.73 -11.83 4.70
N PRO A 47 -12.99 -13.10 5.07
CA PRO A 47 -11.93 -13.99 5.52
C PRO A 47 -10.91 -14.27 4.42
N ASP A 48 -11.20 -14.00 3.14
CA ASP A 48 -10.32 -14.21 2.01
C ASP A 48 -9.42 -13.01 1.66
N ILE A 49 -9.67 -11.82 2.22
CA ILE A 49 -8.95 -10.57 1.88
C ILE A 49 -8.40 -9.84 3.13
N SER A 50 -8.93 -10.11 4.32
CA SER A 50 -8.51 -9.42 5.54
C SER A 50 -7.09 -9.84 5.97
N THR A 51 -6.15 -8.89 6.00
CA THR A 51 -4.74 -9.11 6.36
C THR A 51 -4.38 -8.74 7.78
N ASP A 52 -5.27 -8.00 8.42
CA ASP A 52 -5.01 -7.31 9.69
C ASP A 52 -5.65 -8.06 10.87
N ASN A 53 -6.65 -8.90 10.58
CA ASN A 53 -7.39 -9.65 11.59
C ASN A 53 -6.81 -11.06 11.80
N TRP A 54 -6.07 -11.22 12.89
CA TRP A 54 -5.43 -12.47 13.30
C TRP A 54 -6.42 -13.60 13.59
N ASP A 55 -7.60 -13.29 14.14
CA ASP A 55 -8.60 -14.31 14.44
C ASP A 55 -9.19 -14.88 13.14
N LEU A 56 -9.48 -14.02 12.17
CA LEU A 56 -9.90 -14.46 10.83
C LEU A 56 -8.81 -15.28 10.13
N HIS A 57 -7.56 -14.86 10.24
CA HIS A 57 -6.44 -15.62 9.69
C HIS A 57 -6.32 -17.02 10.31
N LYS A 58 -6.42 -17.13 11.65
CA LYS A 58 -6.38 -18.41 12.36
C LYS A 58 -7.55 -19.30 11.96
N LEU A 59 -8.77 -18.74 11.86
CA LEU A 59 -9.94 -19.45 11.36
C LEU A 59 -9.75 -19.95 9.93
N ARG A 60 -9.03 -19.19 9.07
CA ARG A 60 -8.70 -19.61 7.71
C ARG A 60 -7.82 -20.86 7.70
N LEU A 61 -6.73 -20.86 8.47
CA LEU A 61 -5.82 -22.00 8.58
C LEU A 61 -6.53 -23.25 9.13
N ASP A 62 -7.43 -23.06 10.08
CA ASP A 62 -8.14 -24.15 10.76
C ASP A 62 -9.28 -24.71 9.90
N LYS A 63 -10.25 -23.87 9.51
CA LYS A 63 -11.52 -24.28 8.90
C LYS A 63 -11.46 -24.45 7.38
N PHE A 64 -10.68 -23.62 6.68
CA PHE A 64 -10.69 -23.65 5.22
C PHE A 64 -9.65 -24.66 4.72
N LYS A 65 -10.10 -25.91 4.50
CA LYS A 65 -9.33 -26.93 3.76
C LYS A 65 -8.82 -26.45 2.39
N ARG A 66 -9.40 -25.37 1.84
CA ARG A 66 -9.06 -24.75 0.55
C ARG A 66 -8.23 -23.46 0.66
N SER A 67 -7.82 -23.05 1.86
CA SER A 67 -6.90 -21.92 1.94
C SER A 67 -5.64 -22.30 1.18
N GLN A 68 -5.37 -21.60 0.08
CA GLN A 68 -4.16 -21.77 -0.72
C GLN A 68 -2.87 -21.56 0.09
N TYR A 69 -3.00 -21.00 1.30
CA TYR A 69 -1.89 -20.71 2.18
C TYR A 69 -1.80 -21.63 3.41
N LYS A 70 -2.67 -22.64 3.53
CA LYS A 70 -2.64 -23.58 4.66
C LYS A 70 -1.33 -24.37 4.67
N GLY A 71 -0.60 -24.32 5.78
CA GLY A 71 0.69 -25.00 5.94
C GLY A 71 1.88 -24.23 5.37
N LEU A 72 1.67 -23.06 4.77
CA LEU A 72 2.76 -22.17 4.38
C LEU A 72 3.28 -21.38 5.59
N THR A 73 4.57 -21.04 5.53
CA THR A 73 5.16 -20.10 6.48
C THR A 73 4.68 -18.69 6.13
N PHE A 74 4.05 -18.00 7.08
CA PHE A 74 3.67 -16.59 6.93
C PHE A 74 4.63 -15.69 7.71
N PHE A 75 4.65 -14.43 7.32
CA PHE A 75 5.47 -13.40 7.96
C PHE A 75 4.61 -12.23 8.39
N VAL A 76 5.08 -11.54 9.43
CA VAL A 76 4.44 -10.34 9.97
C VAL A 76 5.27 -9.13 9.55
N SER A 77 4.62 -8.13 8.98
CA SER A 77 5.29 -6.88 8.59
C SER A 77 5.53 -5.97 9.80
N SER A 78 6.32 -4.91 9.61
CA SER A 78 6.47 -3.86 10.63
C SER A 78 5.13 -3.16 10.97
N GLU A 79 4.14 -3.26 10.09
CA GLU A 79 2.77 -2.75 10.28
C GLU A 79 1.81 -3.82 10.84
N ASN A 80 2.34 -4.95 11.35
CA ASN A 80 1.58 -6.08 11.89
C ASN A 80 0.63 -6.76 10.88
N LYS A 81 0.89 -6.60 9.58
CA LYS A 81 0.13 -7.26 8.51
C LYS A 81 0.72 -8.63 8.19
N ILE A 82 -0.16 -9.58 7.87
CA ILE A 82 0.24 -10.94 7.51
C ILE A 82 0.43 -11.04 6.00
N TYR A 83 1.55 -11.62 5.57
CA TYR A 83 1.84 -11.88 4.16
C TYR A 83 2.55 -13.22 3.97
N TYR A 84 2.46 -13.73 2.75
CA TYR A 84 3.14 -14.94 2.30
C TYR A 84 4.17 -14.58 1.23
N LEU A 85 5.06 -15.52 0.94
CA LEU A 85 5.93 -15.44 -0.23
C LEU A 85 5.30 -16.27 -1.35
N SER A 86 5.26 -15.71 -2.57
CA SER A 86 4.93 -16.50 -3.76
C SER A 86 6.05 -17.49 -4.07
N GLU A 87 5.84 -18.36 -5.06
CA GLU A 87 6.89 -19.25 -5.57
C GLU A 87 8.11 -18.46 -6.09
N GLU A 88 7.87 -17.26 -6.62
CA GLU A 88 8.90 -16.32 -7.09
C GLU A 88 9.58 -15.53 -5.96
N GLY A 89 9.12 -15.69 -4.71
CA GLY A 89 9.64 -14.99 -3.54
C GLY A 89 9.08 -13.57 -3.35
N ASP A 90 8.05 -13.19 -4.10
CA ASP A 90 7.40 -11.90 -3.94
C ASP A 90 6.46 -11.91 -2.72
N LYS A 91 6.35 -10.76 -2.06
CA LYS A 91 5.39 -10.59 -0.95
C LYS A 91 3.98 -10.51 -1.50
N VAL A 92 3.21 -11.56 -1.23
CA VAL A 92 1.78 -11.59 -1.52
C VAL A 92 1.07 -11.32 -0.20
N TYR A 93 0.49 -10.12 -0.11
CA TYR A 93 -0.38 -9.79 1.02
C TYR A 93 -1.59 -10.71 1.00
N CYS A 94 -2.04 -11.04 2.20
CA CYS A 94 -3.20 -11.90 2.38
C CYS A 94 -4.48 -11.26 1.82
#